data_AF-A0A839ZVJ2-F1
#
_entry.id   AF-A0A839ZVJ2-F1
#
_cell.length_a   1.000
_cell.length_b   1.000
_cell.length_c   1.000
_cell.angle_alpha   90.00
_cell.angle_beta   90.00
_cell.angle_gamma   90.00
#
_symmetry.space_group_name_H-M   'P 1'
#
loop_
_entity.id
_entity.type
_entity.pdbx_description
1 polymer ?
#
loop_
_entity_poly.entity_id
_entity_poly.type
_entity_poly.pdbx_seq_one_letter_code
_entity_poly.pdbx_strand_id
1 'polypeptide(L)'
;MSDEPKRRPILSLKNPPKVVVPEGPKRPAPPPAPPPPPQYDWKCKPCGAGLSIEDNLTDEVVIRCPACNAKLGTVADFRADPPPTKLRARPTKRAAS
;
A
#
# COMPACT_ATOMS: atom_id res chain seq x y z
N MET A 1 -5.22 28.19 4.16
CA MET A 1 -6.61 28.32 3.67
C MET A 1 -7.43 27.20 4.29
N SER A 2 -7.96 27.42 5.50
CA SER A 2 -9.06 26.63 6.05
C SER A 2 -10.15 27.64 6.39
N ASP A 3 -11.04 27.84 5.43
CA ASP A 3 -12.22 28.69 5.58
C ASP A 3 -13.30 27.86 6.25
N GLU A 4 -13.31 27.83 7.58
CA GLU A 4 -14.41 27.24 8.34
C GLU A 4 -15.40 28.36 8.71
N PRO A 5 -16.63 28.36 8.16
CA PRO A 5 -17.55 29.48 8.36
C PRO A 5 -17.96 29.58 9.83
N LYS A 6 -17.75 30.75 10.44
CA LYS A 6 -18.08 30.99 11.84
C LYS A 6 -19.60 30.87 12.04
N ARG A 7 -20.02 29.82 12.76
CA ARG A 7 -21.44 29.52 12.99
C ARG A 7 -22.12 30.66 13.77
N ARG A 8 -23.26 31.10 13.25
CA ARG A 8 -24.12 32.11 13.88
C ARG A 8 -24.88 31.46 15.05
N PRO A 9 -25.15 32.19 16.13
CA PRO A 9 -25.94 31.65 17.24
C PRO A 9 -27.37 31.36 16.76
N ILE A 10 -27.80 30.11 16.92
CA ILE A 10 -29.16 29.65 16.60
C ILE A 10 -30.06 29.97 17.78
N LEU A 11 -31.25 30.53 17.51
CA LEU A 11 -32.26 30.81 18.52
C LEU A 11 -32.72 29.49 19.16
N SER A 12 -32.29 29.22 20.40
CA SER A 12 -32.68 28.01 21.12
C SER A 12 -34.16 28.08 21.53
N LEU A 13 -35.00 27.22 20.94
CA LEU A 13 -36.38 27.05 21.38
C LEU A 13 -36.40 26.43 22.78
N LYS A 14 -37.12 27.08 23.71
CA LYS A 14 -37.19 26.69 25.12
C LYS A 14 -37.99 25.40 25.38
N ASN A 15 -38.68 24.87 24.37
CA ASN A 15 -39.41 23.60 24.45
C ASN A 15 -39.46 22.91 23.08
N PRO A 16 -38.41 22.16 22.68
CA PRO A 16 -38.38 21.48 21.40
C PRO A 16 -39.37 20.30 21.40
N PRO A 17 -40.12 20.05 20.31
CA PRO A 17 -40.95 18.86 20.20
C PRO A 17 -40.06 17.62 20.32
N LYS A 18 -40.49 16.63 21.11
CA LYS A 18 -39.81 15.33 21.19
C LYS A 18 -39.87 14.68 19.82
N VAL A 19 -38.78 14.75 19.07
CA VAL A 19 -38.60 13.99 17.84
C VAL A 19 -38.50 12.53 18.26
N VAL A 20 -39.61 11.81 18.20
CA VAL A 20 -39.61 10.36 18.27
C VAL A 20 -39.02 9.92 16.94
N VAL A 21 -37.72 9.63 16.91
CA VAL A 21 -37.08 9.05 15.72
C VAL A 21 -37.67 7.64 15.61
N PRO A 22 -38.52 7.34 14.60
CA PRO A 22 -38.96 5.97 14.41
C PRO A 22 -37.71 5.12 14.16
N GLU A 23 -37.62 4.00 14.85
CA GLU A 23 -36.52 3.05 14.74
C GLU A 23 -36.50 2.52 13.30
N GLY A 24 -35.74 3.22 12.46
CA GLY A 24 -35.56 2.85 11.06
C GLY A 24 -34.86 1.50 10.97
N PRO A 25 -35.09 0.75 9.87
CA PRO A 25 -34.53 -0.58 9.72
C PRO A 25 -33.00 -0.58 9.93
N LYS A 26 -32.56 -1.56 10.72
CA LYS A 26 -31.17 -1.80 11.14
C LYS A 26 -30.21 -1.58 9.96
N ARG A 27 -29.27 -0.64 10.10
CA ARG A 27 -28.28 -0.35 9.06
C ARG A 27 -27.53 -1.66 8.70
N PRO A 28 -27.39 -1.99 7.41
CA PRO A 28 -26.61 -3.14 6.99
C PRO A 28 -25.16 -3.01 7.49
N ALA A 29 -24.55 -4.14 7.87
CA ALA A 29 -23.19 -4.16 8.35
C ALA A 29 -22.22 -3.58 7.29
N PRO A 30 -21.19 -2.82 7.71
CA PRO A 30 -20.19 -2.32 6.76
C PRO A 30 -19.50 -3.49 6.04
N PRO A 31 -19.15 -3.32 4.75
CA PRO A 31 -18.46 -4.37 4.01
C PRO A 31 -17.11 -4.69 4.67
N PRO A 32 -16.63 -5.95 4.55
CA PRO A 32 -15.32 -6.34 5.08
C PRO A 32 -14.21 -5.48 4.47
N ALA A 33 -13.17 -5.19 5.26
CA ALA A 33 -12.03 -4.39 4.83
C ALA A 33 -11.31 -5.04 3.63
N PRO A 34 -10.77 -4.23 2.68
CA PRO A 34 -10.04 -4.76 1.55
C PRO A 34 -8.76 -5.48 1.99
N PRO A 35 -8.31 -6.52 1.25
CA PRO A 35 -7.08 -7.24 1.56
C PRO A 35 -5.87 -6.31 1.51
N PRO A 36 -4.82 -6.57 2.33
CA PRO A 36 -3.61 -5.78 2.31
C PRO A 36 -2.93 -5.86 0.93
N PRO A 37 -2.27 -4.77 0.48
CA PRO A 37 -1.60 -4.76 -0.81
C PRO A 37 -0.44 -5.77 -0.83
N PRO A 38 -0.16 -6.37 -2.01
CA PRO A 38 0.96 -7.30 -2.16
C PRO A 38 2.27 -6.60 -1.76
N GLN A 39 3.05 -7.26 -0.91
CA GLN A 39 4.36 -6.78 -0.49
C GLN A 39 5.40 -7.24 -1.50
N TYR A 40 6.31 -6.33 -1.84
CA TYR A 40 7.41 -6.59 -2.78
C TYR A 40 8.72 -6.16 -2.14
N ASP A 41 9.73 -7.02 -2.19
CA ASP A 41 11.04 -6.76 -1.57
C ASP A 41 11.91 -5.86 -2.46
N TRP A 42 11.71 -5.93 -3.78
CA TRP A 42 12.49 -5.21 -4.77
C TRP A 42 11.62 -4.42 -5.72
N LYS A 43 12.20 -3.36 -6.30
CA LYS A 43 11.63 -2.60 -7.41
C LYS A 43 12.57 -2.62 -8.60
N CYS A 44 12.02 -2.96 -9.76
CA CYS A 44 12.69 -2.88 -11.04
C CYS A 44 13.10 -1.41 -11.33
N LYS A 45 14.38 -1.15 -11.58
CA LYS A 45 14.86 0.20 -11.88
C LYS A 45 14.36 0.73 -13.25
N PRO A 46 14.30 -0.09 -14.32
CA PRO A 46 13.74 0.34 -15.61
C PRO A 46 12.27 0.77 -15.62
N CYS A 47 11.37 0.01 -14.99
CA CYS A 47 9.92 0.23 -15.13
C CYS A 47 9.19 0.52 -13.80
N GLY A 48 9.88 0.40 -12.66
CA GLY A 48 9.30 0.68 -11.34
C GLY A 48 8.42 -0.44 -10.76
N ALA A 49 8.17 -1.53 -11.50
CA ALA A 49 7.37 -2.64 -11.01
C ALA A 49 7.99 -3.32 -9.78
N GLY A 50 7.14 -3.68 -8.82
CA GLY A 50 7.52 -4.48 -7.65
C GLY A 50 7.75 -5.94 -8.03
N LEU A 51 8.74 -6.57 -7.41
CA LEU A 51 8.99 -8.00 -7.52
C LEU A 51 9.53 -8.54 -6.18
N SER A 52 9.24 -9.81 -5.93
CA SER A 52 9.82 -10.60 -4.84
C SER A 52 10.61 -11.75 -5.45
N ILE A 53 11.73 -12.10 -4.81
CA ILE A 53 12.59 -13.20 -5.24
C ILE A 53 12.30 -14.37 -4.32
N GLU A 54 11.97 -15.50 -4.91
CA GLU A 54 11.71 -16.75 -4.18
C GLU A 54 13.00 -17.28 -3.51
N ASP A 55 12.90 -17.70 -2.25
CA ASP A 55 14.04 -18.17 -1.46
C ASP A 55 14.62 -19.50 -1.95
N ASN A 56 13.85 -20.30 -2.69
CA ASN A 56 14.27 -21.63 -3.16
C ASN A 56 15.02 -21.62 -4.50
N LEU A 57 15.31 -20.46 -5.09
CA LEU A 57 16.06 -20.40 -6.34
C LEU A 57 17.57 -20.55 -6.12
N THR A 58 18.24 -21.15 -7.11
CA THR A 58 19.69 -21.24 -7.18
C THR A 58 20.31 -19.88 -7.52
N ASP A 59 21.48 -19.61 -6.96
CA ASP A 59 22.14 -18.30 -7.03
C ASP A 59 22.51 -17.84 -8.44
N GLU A 60 22.67 -18.78 -9.37
CA GLU A 60 23.05 -18.55 -10.78
C GLU A 60 21.86 -18.13 -11.65
N VAL A 61 20.63 -18.30 -11.18
CA VAL A 61 19.43 -18.01 -11.97
C VAL A 61 19.34 -16.52 -12.24
N VAL A 62 19.18 -16.17 -13.51
CA VAL A 62 18.97 -14.79 -13.94
C VAL A 62 17.52 -14.39 -13.68
N ILE A 63 17.33 -13.39 -12.84
CA ILE A 63 16.03 -12.77 -12.59
C ILE A 63 15.74 -11.73 -13.67
N ARG A 64 14.55 -11.85 -14.28
CA ARG A 64 13.98 -10.88 -15.20
C ARG A 64 12.77 -10.22 -14.59
N CYS A 65 12.55 -8.95 -14.91
CA CYS A 65 11.36 -8.25 -14.46
C CYS A 65 10.11 -8.85 -15.11
N PRO A 66 9.07 -9.24 -14.36
CA PRO A 66 7.84 -9.79 -14.94
C PRO A 66 7.04 -8.75 -15.75
N ALA A 67 7.24 -7.45 -15.49
CA ALA A 67 6.49 -6.38 -16.17
C ALA A 67 7.14 -5.89 -17.48
N CYS A 68 8.48 -5.78 -17.52
CA CYS A 68 9.19 -5.26 -18.70
C CYS A 68 10.21 -6.23 -19.32
N ASN A 69 10.32 -7.44 -18.76
CA ASN A 69 11.24 -8.50 -19.18
C ASN A 69 12.74 -8.11 -19.19
N ALA A 70 13.10 -6.97 -18.58
CA ALA A 70 14.48 -6.54 -18.45
C ALA A 70 15.26 -7.49 -17.52
N LYS A 71 16.51 -7.79 -17.90
CA LYS A 71 17.45 -8.53 -17.03
C LYS A 71 17.85 -7.64 -15.85
N LEU A 72 17.57 -8.10 -14.62
CA LEU A 72 17.82 -7.34 -13.40
C LEU A 72 19.14 -7.73 -12.72
N GLY A 73 19.43 -9.02 -12.64
CA GLY A 73 20.61 -9.59 -11.97
C GLY A 73 20.47 -11.09 -11.81
N THR A 74 21.41 -11.74 -11.12
CA THR A 74 21.24 -13.13 -10.66
C THR A 74 20.70 -13.17 -9.24
N VAL A 75 20.17 -14.31 -8.80
CA VAL A 75 19.68 -14.48 -7.41
C VAL A 75 20.76 -14.15 -6.38
N ALA A 76 22.03 -14.54 -6.61
CA ALA A 76 23.15 -14.12 -5.77
C ALA A 76 23.27 -12.58 -5.66
N ASP A 77 23.04 -11.84 -6.73
CA ASP A 77 23.12 -10.38 -6.70
C ASP A 77 22.02 -9.75 -5.83
N PHE A 78 20.85 -10.39 -5.75
CA PHE A 78 19.76 -9.95 -4.86
C PHE A 78 19.99 -10.34 -3.40
N ARG A 79 20.78 -11.38 -3.13
CA ARG A 79 21.13 -11.83 -1.77
C ARG A 79 22.38 -11.15 -1.20
N ALA A 80 23.20 -10.53 -2.05
CA ALA A 80 24.40 -9.84 -1.62
C ALA A 80 24.08 -8.56 -0.82
N ASP A 81 24.76 -8.41 0.32
CA ASP A 81 24.71 -7.20 1.15
C ASP A 81 26.15 -6.66 1.37
N PRO A 82 26.52 -5.49 0.79
CA PRO A 82 25.69 -4.56 0.02
C PRO A 82 25.35 -5.06 -1.40
N PRO A 83 24.20 -4.64 -1.99
CA PRO A 83 23.83 -5.02 -3.35
C PRO A 83 24.84 -4.50 -4.38
N PRO A 84 25.25 -5.32 -5.37
CA PRO A 84 26.26 -4.92 -6.34
C PRO A 84 25.71 -3.87 -7.31
N THR A 85 26.57 -2.98 -7.81
CA THR A 85 26.19 -1.84 -8.68
C THR A 85 25.55 -2.28 -10.01
N LYS A 86 25.81 -3.51 -10.45
CA LYS A 86 25.24 -4.13 -11.65
C LYS A 86 23.78 -4.54 -11.48
N LEU A 87 23.28 -4.64 -10.25
CA LEU A 87 21.90 -4.99 -9.95
C LEU A 87 20.96 -3.86 -10.38
N ARG A 88 20.10 -4.13 -11.36
CA ARG A 88 19.12 -3.16 -11.89
C ARG A 88 17.81 -3.19 -11.11
N ALA A 89 17.88 -3.43 -9.80
CA ALA A 89 16.76 -3.41 -8.88
C ALA A 89 17.14 -2.63 -7.61
N ARG A 90 16.14 -2.05 -6.94
CA ARG A 90 16.32 -1.32 -5.67
C ARG A 90 15.52 -2.01 -4.57
N PRO A 91 16.08 -2.21 -3.36
CA PRO A 91 15.33 -2.75 -2.23
C PRO A 91 14.23 -1.75 -1.82
N THR A 92 13.04 -2.25 -1.50
CA THR A 92 11.97 -1.44 -0.92
C THR A 92 12.25 -1.25 0.58
N LYS A 93 11.77 -0.15 1.19
CA LYS A 93 12.06 0.24 2.59
C LYS A 93 11.74 -0.82 3.66
N ARG A 94 11.12 -1.95 3.30
CA ARG A 94 10.84 -3.07 4.21
C ARG A 94 11.91 -4.16 4.21
N ALA A 95 12.84 -4.19 3.25
CA ALA A 95 13.93 -5.16 3.20
C ALA A 95 15.11 -4.82 4.14
N ALA A 96 15.05 -3.67 4.85
CA ALA A 96 16.01 -3.27 5.87
C ALA A 96 15.29 -3.20 7.23
N SER A 97 15.23 -4.32 7.94
CA SER A 97 14.90 -4.38 9.36
C SER A 97 15.76 -5.46 10.01
#